data_AF-A0A160PDK6-F1
#
_entry.id   AF-A0A160PDK6-F1
#
_cell.length_a   1.000
_cell.length_b   1.000
_cell.length_c   1.000
_cell.angle_alpha   90.00
_cell.angle_beta   90.00
_cell.angle_gamma   90.00
#
_symmetry.space_group_name_H-M   'P 1'
#
loop_
_entity.id
_entity.type
_entity.pdbx_description
1 polymer ?
#
loop_
_entity_poly.entity_id
_entity_poly.type
_entity_poly.pdbx_seq_one_letter_code
_entity_poly.pdbx_strand_id
1 'polypeptide(L)'
;MFLKTNSGKILGSNSVGDVVQLSILAENVPKFIDLKSDGHKIIEGKLAGYEIVRAGESSVQLKSNDLYICAAPGWNSVEFDRKSASLWETFELIDWAQLNAIIEEGELSLRDGALRPASKVWGGTKFVRSDPSVSEIRHAFYVPWSLQGPWGLFTSDGTPVVDAMVGRLIYNIPLDVLLTSDDIECTASDDVYIYGGFFNCHFGHFLIDTLPRYWNEGLFGKGRPKIVCHSEEVPKEWFNNSFVAQIMGALGLCYEDFVVFDRPTKLKHVIVPRPALVGQTLIHPIYADMCRRISNILCGGDKIGSADEAVFYSRTKLRMGTLKIINDFDLEEEIRSLGARIVYPEMLNLIDQIKLMSEANHIIGTTGSFLHLSAFCQEPRLISALAHASGVASNFHLIDLAAGNIARYVEPVSYETVDPPYGFMGGARLNNVRAIAKELMELPSR
;
A
#
# COMPACT_ATOMS: atom_id res chain seq x y z
N MET A 1 18.63 17.67 -18.14
CA MET A 1 17.67 17.24 -19.18
C MET A 1 16.64 16.32 -18.54
N PHE A 2 15.41 16.26 -19.03
CA PHE A 2 14.37 15.41 -18.46
C PHE A 2 14.00 14.28 -19.43
N LEU A 3 13.36 13.22 -18.91
CA LEU A 3 12.93 12.08 -19.71
C LEU A 3 11.41 12.07 -19.83
N LYS A 4 10.90 12.04 -21.06
CA LYS A 4 9.49 11.81 -21.37
C LYS A 4 9.31 10.39 -21.88
N THR A 5 8.35 9.67 -21.33
CA THR A 5 7.94 8.33 -21.74
C THR A 5 7.13 8.38 -23.03
N ASN A 6 6.99 7.24 -23.71
CA ASN A 6 6.13 7.14 -24.89
C ASN A 6 4.63 7.34 -24.60
N SER A 7 4.21 7.28 -23.34
CA SER A 7 2.85 7.66 -22.93
C SER A 7 2.72 9.16 -22.59
N GLY A 8 3.73 9.99 -22.90
CA GLY A 8 3.70 11.43 -22.68
C GLY A 8 4.05 11.89 -21.26
N LYS A 9 4.15 10.97 -20.30
CA LYS A 9 4.51 11.28 -18.91
C LYS A 9 6.01 11.49 -18.74
N ILE A 10 6.42 12.33 -17.80
CA ILE A 10 7.79 12.66 -17.42
C ILE A 10 8.31 11.74 -16.33
N LEU A 11 9.57 11.34 -16.39
CA LEU A 11 10.20 10.59 -15.32
C LEU A 11 10.44 11.50 -14.10
N GLY A 12 9.92 11.08 -12.95
CA GLY A 12 9.99 11.87 -11.73
C GLY A 12 9.98 11.01 -10.48
N SER A 13 9.90 11.66 -9.32
CA SER A 13 10.00 10.99 -8.02
C SER A 13 8.65 10.60 -7.40
N ASN A 14 7.55 11.16 -7.91
CA ASN A 14 6.18 10.95 -7.46
C ASN A 14 5.30 10.49 -8.61
N SER A 15 4.34 9.61 -8.37
CA SER A 15 3.58 8.92 -9.41
C SER A 15 2.33 9.68 -9.90
N VAL A 16 2.43 10.99 -10.16
CA VAL A 16 1.24 11.86 -10.27
C VAL A 16 1.15 12.66 -11.55
N GLY A 17 -0.05 12.68 -12.15
CA GLY A 17 -0.37 13.47 -13.33
C GLY A 17 0.51 13.05 -14.49
N ASP A 18 1.26 14.00 -15.02
CA ASP A 18 2.22 13.79 -16.10
C ASP A 18 3.53 13.15 -15.62
N VAL A 19 3.54 12.37 -14.53
CA VAL A 19 4.77 11.78 -13.98
C VAL A 19 4.69 10.26 -13.86
N VAL A 20 5.72 9.57 -14.37
CA VAL A 20 6.01 8.16 -14.09
C VAL A 20 7.11 8.11 -13.03
N GLN A 21 6.83 7.38 -11.95
CA GLN A 21 7.67 7.33 -10.76
C GLN A 21 8.91 6.46 -10.95
N LEU A 22 10.08 7.01 -10.68
CA LEU A 22 11.30 6.26 -10.45
C LEU A 22 11.14 5.49 -9.11
N SER A 23 11.04 4.16 -9.16
CA SER A 23 10.70 3.37 -7.97
C SER A 23 11.66 3.63 -6.80
N ILE A 24 11.05 3.87 -5.62
CA ILE A 24 11.57 3.75 -4.24
C ILE A 24 11.94 5.05 -3.48
N LEU A 25 11.33 5.12 -2.28
CA LEU A 25 11.68 5.74 -0.99
C LEU A 25 12.70 6.89 -1.03
N ALA A 26 12.22 8.12 -0.96
CA ALA A 26 12.90 9.20 -0.26
C ALA A 26 11.91 10.36 -0.08
N GLU A 27 11.80 10.87 1.13
CA GLU A 27 11.28 12.21 1.35
C GLU A 27 12.29 13.22 0.75
N ASN A 28 11.78 14.32 0.19
CA ASN A 28 12.57 15.42 -0.40
C ASN A 28 13.29 15.13 -1.73
N VAL A 29 12.66 14.42 -2.66
CA VAL A 29 13.12 14.39 -4.07
C VAL A 29 12.31 15.40 -4.90
N PRO A 30 12.95 16.22 -5.76
CA PRO A 30 12.22 17.11 -6.67
C PRO A 30 11.24 16.31 -7.56
N LYS A 31 10.08 16.91 -7.89
CA LYS A 31 8.98 16.28 -8.64
C LYS A 31 9.47 15.64 -9.95
N PHE A 32 10.35 16.33 -10.66
CA PHE A 32 10.98 15.88 -11.90
C PHE A 32 12.46 15.58 -11.68
N ILE A 33 12.98 14.57 -12.37
CA ILE A 33 14.39 14.18 -12.27
C ILE A 33 15.18 14.91 -13.37
N ASP A 34 16.00 15.88 -12.95
CA ASP A 34 16.97 16.49 -13.84
C ASP A 34 18.18 15.56 -14.01
N LEU A 35 18.35 15.02 -15.22
CA LEU A 35 19.50 14.23 -15.58
C LEU A 35 20.71 15.15 -15.80
N LYS A 36 21.67 15.00 -14.90
CA LYS A 36 23.04 15.48 -15.09
C LYS A 36 23.93 14.33 -15.55
N SER A 37 24.52 14.50 -16.71
CA SER A 37 25.37 13.50 -17.34
C SER A 37 26.71 14.08 -17.73
N ASP A 38 27.75 13.25 -17.65
CA ASP A 38 29.03 13.47 -18.29
C ASP A 38 29.20 12.43 -19.42
N GLY A 39 29.13 12.91 -20.66
CA GLY A 39 29.07 12.05 -21.85
C GLY A 39 27.88 11.07 -21.81
N HIS A 40 28.18 9.77 -21.72
CA HIS A 40 27.20 8.69 -21.73
C HIS A 40 26.84 8.17 -20.34
N LYS A 41 27.30 8.81 -19.26
CA LYS A 41 26.98 8.35 -17.89
C LYS A 41 26.30 9.44 -17.09
N ILE A 42 25.29 9.05 -16.33
CA ILE A 42 24.63 9.92 -15.35
C ILE A 42 25.53 10.01 -14.12
N ILE A 43 25.80 11.22 -13.65
CA ILE A 43 26.82 11.50 -12.62
C ILE A 43 26.22 11.88 -11.26
N GLU A 44 24.94 12.27 -11.22
CA GLU A 44 24.27 12.71 -10.00
C GLU A 44 22.87 12.11 -9.85
N GLY A 45 22.34 12.17 -8.62
CA GLY A 45 20.99 11.73 -8.30
C GLY A 45 20.83 10.20 -8.27
N LYS A 46 19.58 9.74 -8.21
CA LYS A 46 19.26 8.31 -8.06
C LYS A 46 19.64 7.44 -9.27
N LEU A 47 19.88 8.07 -10.40
CA LEU A 47 20.33 7.40 -11.63
C LEU A 47 21.83 7.51 -11.84
N ALA A 48 22.60 8.01 -10.85
CA ALA A 48 24.06 8.02 -10.94
C ALA A 48 24.60 6.62 -11.26
N GLY A 49 25.48 6.54 -12.24
CA GLY A 49 26.05 5.29 -12.75
C GLY A 49 25.28 4.63 -13.89
N TYR A 50 24.05 5.06 -14.19
CA TYR A 50 23.35 4.58 -15.39
C TYR A 50 23.99 5.13 -16.67
N GLU A 51 24.03 4.28 -17.70
CA GLU A 51 24.51 4.62 -19.03
C GLU A 51 23.35 5.10 -19.91
N ILE A 52 23.59 6.21 -20.62
CA ILE A 52 22.69 6.78 -21.61
C ILE A 52 23.03 6.19 -22.96
N VAL A 53 22.19 5.27 -23.43
CA VAL A 53 22.28 4.65 -24.75
C VAL A 53 21.40 5.42 -25.71
N ARG A 54 21.97 6.02 -26.76
CA ARG A 54 21.16 6.72 -27.78
C ARG A 54 20.39 5.70 -28.63
N ALA A 55 19.08 5.90 -28.72
CA ALA A 55 18.16 5.12 -29.56
C ALA A 55 17.60 5.91 -30.75
N GLY A 56 17.85 7.22 -30.80
CA GLY A 56 17.44 8.14 -31.86
C GLY A 56 18.07 9.53 -31.68
N GLU A 57 17.59 10.54 -32.43
CA GLU A 57 18.09 11.92 -32.31
C GLU A 57 17.83 12.53 -30.93
N SER A 58 16.60 12.39 -30.42
CA SER A 58 16.18 12.80 -29.08
C SER A 58 15.84 11.61 -28.18
N SER A 59 15.89 10.37 -28.69
CA SER A 59 15.51 9.17 -27.94
C SER A 59 16.71 8.51 -27.26
N VAL A 60 16.53 8.14 -26.00
CA VAL A 60 17.54 7.47 -25.17
C VAL A 60 16.95 6.29 -24.41
N GLN A 61 17.83 5.38 -24.02
CA GLN A 61 17.56 4.28 -23.11
C GLN A 61 18.54 4.39 -21.94
N LEU A 62 18.08 4.06 -20.74
CA LEU A 62 18.93 4.06 -19.55
C LEU A 62 19.26 2.63 -19.16
N LYS A 63 20.55 2.32 -19.08
CA LYS A 63 21.08 0.97 -18.84
C LYS A 63 21.94 0.91 -17.58
N SER A 64 21.77 -0.12 -16.75
CA SER A 64 22.66 -0.46 -15.64
C SER A 64 22.82 -1.97 -15.54
N ASN A 65 24.06 -2.48 -15.49
CA ASN A 65 24.36 -3.92 -15.35
C ASN A 65 23.51 -4.84 -16.26
N ASP A 66 23.42 -4.49 -17.55
CA ASP A 66 22.62 -5.19 -18.57
C ASP A 66 21.10 -5.12 -18.47
N LEU A 67 20.57 -4.28 -17.59
CA LEU A 67 19.15 -4.03 -17.44
C LEU A 67 18.79 -2.62 -17.88
N TYR A 68 17.66 -2.50 -18.56
CA TYR A 68 17.08 -1.24 -19.02
C TYR A 68 15.95 -0.77 -18.09
N ILE A 69 15.85 0.54 -17.91
CA ILE A 69 14.67 1.15 -17.28
C ILE A 69 13.48 1.06 -18.23
N CYS A 70 12.33 0.69 -17.72
CA CYS A 70 11.09 0.50 -18.48
C CYS A 70 9.94 1.29 -17.90
N ALA A 71 9.23 2.03 -18.74
CA ALA A 71 7.98 2.70 -18.43
C ALA A 71 6.84 2.10 -19.27
N ALA A 72 6.24 1.02 -18.78
CA ALA A 72 5.14 0.36 -19.48
C ALA A 72 3.84 1.19 -19.42
N PRO A 73 3.02 1.19 -20.50
CA PRO A 73 1.76 1.91 -20.53
C PRO A 73 0.78 1.38 -19.47
N GLY A 74 0.09 2.30 -18.78
CA GLY A 74 -0.82 1.98 -17.68
C GLY A 74 -0.15 1.87 -16.30
N TRP A 75 1.17 2.04 -16.21
CA TRP A 75 1.93 2.00 -14.97
C TRP A 75 2.31 3.42 -14.53
N ASN A 76 2.24 3.68 -13.23
CA ASN A 76 2.67 4.95 -12.66
C ASN A 76 4.09 4.88 -12.09
N SER A 77 4.82 3.78 -12.31
CA SER A 77 6.22 3.60 -11.90
C SER A 77 7.05 2.88 -12.97
N VAL A 78 8.37 3.07 -12.95
CA VAL A 78 9.31 2.35 -13.82
C VAL A 78 9.79 1.03 -13.22
N GLU A 79 10.06 0.08 -14.10
CA GLU A 79 10.73 -1.18 -13.80
C GLU A 79 12.22 -1.11 -14.17
N PHE A 80 13.05 -1.93 -13.53
CA PHE A 80 14.51 -1.94 -13.67
C PHE A 80 15.08 -3.31 -14.09
N ASP A 81 14.24 -4.20 -14.62
CA ASP A 81 14.54 -5.62 -14.80
C ASP A 81 14.50 -6.09 -16.27
N ARG A 82 14.44 -5.16 -17.23
CA ARG A 82 14.33 -5.51 -18.65
C ARG A 82 15.69 -5.81 -19.27
N LYS A 83 15.83 -7.00 -19.85
CA LYS A 83 17.07 -7.44 -20.52
C LYS A 83 17.22 -6.95 -21.96
N SER A 84 16.16 -6.40 -22.54
CA SER A 84 16.14 -5.89 -23.90
C SER A 84 15.34 -4.61 -23.96
N ALA A 85 15.76 -3.66 -24.79
CA ALA A 85 15.05 -2.41 -24.97
C ALA A 85 14.14 -2.43 -26.20
N SER A 86 12.94 -1.91 -26.02
CA SER A 86 11.92 -1.76 -27.04
C SER A 86 11.25 -0.39 -26.89
N LEU A 87 9.96 -0.28 -27.22
CA LEU A 87 9.20 0.96 -27.08
C LEU A 87 9.19 1.45 -25.63
N TRP A 88 8.97 0.60 -24.63
CA TRP A 88 8.76 1.07 -23.25
C TRP A 88 10.04 1.38 -22.48
N GLU A 89 11.18 0.92 -22.99
CA GLU A 89 12.51 1.21 -22.46
C GLU A 89 13.15 2.46 -23.11
N THR A 90 12.44 3.07 -24.06
CA THR A 90 12.90 4.25 -24.80
C THR A 90 12.18 5.50 -24.31
N PHE A 91 12.96 6.53 -24.01
CA PHE A 91 12.53 7.82 -23.49
C PHE A 91 12.96 8.94 -24.43
N GLU A 92 12.18 9.99 -24.53
CA GLU A 92 12.55 11.22 -25.22
C GLU A 92 13.25 12.18 -24.24
N LEU A 93 14.42 12.69 -24.61
CA LEU A 93 15.09 13.78 -23.90
C LEU A 93 14.37 15.08 -24.21
N ILE A 94 13.94 15.77 -23.15
CA ILE A 94 13.33 17.10 -23.24
C ILE A 94 14.12 18.11 -22.39
N ASP A 95 14.06 19.38 -22.80
CA ASP A 95 14.65 20.49 -22.06
C ASP A 95 13.67 21.14 -21.07
N TRP A 96 14.12 22.20 -20.41
CA TRP A 96 13.30 22.90 -19.41
C TRP A 96 12.18 23.76 -20.04
N ALA A 97 12.32 24.23 -21.28
CA ALA A 97 11.24 24.94 -21.94
C ALA A 97 10.09 23.98 -22.29
N GLN A 98 10.44 22.81 -22.82
CA GLN A 98 9.49 21.74 -23.15
C GLN A 98 8.81 21.18 -21.89
N LEU A 99 9.57 20.96 -20.81
CA LEU A 99 8.97 20.52 -19.55
C LEU A 99 8.05 21.61 -18.95
N ASN A 100 8.42 22.90 -19.00
CA ASN A 100 7.52 23.98 -18.56
C ASN A 100 6.25 24.03 -19.39
N ALA A 101 6.31 23.86 -20.71
CA ALA A 101 5.11 23.82 -21.55
C ALA A 101 4.17 22.66 -21.16
N ILE A 102 4.71 21.48 -20.83
CA ILE A 102 3.93 20.33 -20.35
C ILE A 102 3.32 20.62 -18.97
N ILE A 103 4.09 21.24 -18.06
CA ILE A 103 3.58 21.66 -16.75
C ILE A 103 2.47 22.70 -16.91
N GLU A 104 2.68 23.71 -17.75
CA GLU A 104 1.71 24.78 -17.99
C GLU A 104 0.45 24.25 -18.67
N GLU A 105 0.57 23.35 -19.66
CA GLU A 105 -0.58 22.69 -20.30
C GLU A 105 -1.34 21.81 -19.30
N GLY A 106 -0.62 21.06 -18.46
CA GLY A 106 -1.18 20.35 -17.32
C GLY A 106 -1.91 21.31 -16.37
N GLU A 107 -1.26 22.39 -15.91
CA GLU A 107 -1.83 23.37 -14.99
C GLU A 107 -2.98 24.18 -15.59
N LEU A 108 -2.98 24.45 -16.90
CA LEU A 108 -4.06 25.11 -17.63
C LEU A 108 -5.26 24.19 -17.80
N SER A 109 -5.05 22.91 -18.06
CA SER A 109 -6.13 21.89 -18.05
C SER A 109 -6.67 21.62 -16.64
N LEU A 110 -5.91 21.96 -15.59
CA LEU A 110 -6.26 21.83 -14.17
C LEU A 110 -6.97 23.06 -13.58
N ARG A 111 -7.16 24.15 -14.34
CA ARG A 111 -7.85 25.37 -13.86
C ARG A 111 -9.39 25.25 -13.87
N ASP A 112 -9.94 24.29 -14.59
CA ASP A 112 -11.38 24.04 -14.64
C ASP A 112 -11.75 22.90 -13.67
N GLY A 113 -12.00 23.24 -12.40
CA GLY A 113 -12.51 22.27 -11.42
C GLY A 113 -12.20 22.62 -9.96
N ALA A 114 -12.90 21.96 -9.03
CA ALA A 114 -12.66 22.05 -7.59
C ALA A 114 -11.72 20.95 -7.08
N LEU A 115 -11.52 19.90 -7.86
CA LEU A 115 -10.61 18.79 -7.59
C LEU A 115 -9.53 18.68 -8.67
N ARG A 116 -8.38 18.15 -8.26
CA ARG A 116 -7.30 17.75 -9.18
C ARG A 116 -6.79 16.36 -8.80
N PRO A 117 -6.13 15.62 -9.71
CA PRO A 117 -5.44 14.38 -9.35
C PRO A 117 -4.51 14.61 -8.16
N ALA A 118 -4.51 13.70 -7.19
CA ALA A 118 -3.74 13.85 -5.96
C ALA A 118 -2.24 14.02 -6.28
N SER A 119 -1.66 15.16 -5.89
CA SER A 119 -0.34 15.68 -6.30
C SER A 119 0.85 14.80 -5.91
N LYS A 120 0.66 13.92 -4.92
CA LYS A 120 1.69 13.04 -4.35
C LYS A 120 1.16 11.65 -4.03
N VAL A 121 1.91 10.61 -4.42
CA VAL A 121 1.75 9.23 -3.92
C VAL A 121 2.97 8.85 -3.12
N TRP A 122 2.77 8.42 -1.87
CA TRP A 122 3.83 8.10 -0.93
C TRP A 122 4.09 6.59 -0.87
N GLY A 123 5.25 6.17 -1.35
CA GLY A 123 5.68 4.77 -1.44
C GLY A 123 5.89 4.29 -2.88
N GLY A 124 6.32 3.04 -3.01
CA GLY A 124 6.36 2.28 -4.28
C GLY A 124 5.05 1.54 -4.55
N THR A 125 4.86 1.18 -5.82
CA THR A 125 3.63 0.56 -6.37
C THR A 125 3.93 -0.74 -7.14
N LYS A 126 4.99 -1.47 -6.76
CA LYS A 126 5.46 -2.63 -7.55
C LYS A 126 4.44 -3.79 -7.51
N PHE A 127 4.02 -4.25 -8.68
CA PHE A 127 3.14 -5.41 -8.82
C PHE A 127 3.94 -6.66 -9.22
N VAL A 128 3.99 -7.68 -8.38
CA VAL A 128 4.77 -8.91 -8.61
C VAL A 128 3.82 -10.05 -8.93
N ARG A 129 3.87 -10.55 -10.17
CA ARG A 129 2.90 -11.53 -10.69
C ARG A 129 2.99 -12.93 -10.07
N SER A 130 4.19 -13.35 -9.63
CA SER A 130 4.39 -14.65 -8.99
C SER A 130 3.95 -14.62 -7.53
N ASP A 131 3.71 -15.78 -6.92
CA ASP A 131 3.49 -15.84 -5.47
C ASP A 131 4.75 -15.45 -4.69
N PRO A 132 4.62 -14.97 -3.44
CA PRO A 132 5.76 -14.74 -2.56
C PRO A 132 6.51 -16.04 -2.27
N SER A 133 7.82 -15.95 -2.02
CA SER A 133 8.60 -17.12 -1.59
C SER A 133 8.29 -17.50 -0.14
N VAL A 134 8.52 -18.78 0.16
CA VAL A 134 8.55 -19.32 1.51
C VAL A 134 9.95 -19.85 1.75
N SER A 135 10.61 -19.42 2.82
CA SER A 135 11.94 -19.90 3.20
C SER A 135 11.89 -20.72 4.50
N GLU A 136 12.89 -21.58 4.68
CA GLU A 136 13.07 -22.38 5.89
C GLU A 136 14.37 -21.96 6.57
N ILE A 137 14.26 -21.50 7.81
CA ILE A 137 15.41 -21.06 8.61
C ILE A 137 15.62 -22.05 9.75
N ARG A 138 16.81 -22.62 9.82
CA ARG A 138 17.21 -23.53 10.90
C ARG A 138 18.05 -22.79 11.93
N HIS A 139 17.88 -23.15 13.20
CA HIS A 139 18.64 -22.57 14.31
C HIS A 139 18.56 -21.04 14.36
N ALA A 140 17.36 -20.50 14.17
CA ALA A 140 17.08 -19.08 14.33
C ALA A 140 16.88 -18.72 15.80
N PHE A 141 16.87 -17.43 16.10
CA PHE A 141 16.32 -16.94 17.35
C PHE A 141 15.36 -15.77 17.13
N TYR A 142 14.32 -15.75 17.96
CA TYR A 142 13.31 -14.71 18.01
C TYR A 142 13.68 -13.71 19.09
N VAL A 143 13.63 -12.42 18.78
CA VAL A 143 13.75 -11.31 19.74
C VAL A 143 12.37 -10.64 19.88
N PRO A 144 11.79 -10.58 21.09
CA PRO A 144 10.48 -9.97 21.33
C PRO A 144 10.39 -8.55 20.81
N TRP A 145 9.16 -8.15 20.46
CA TRP A 145 8.90 -6.79 20.02
C TRP A 145 9.30 -5.76 21.09
N SER A 146 9.91 -4.66 20.65
CA SER A 146 10.26 -3.52 21.49
C SER A 146 10.07 -2.23 20.70
N LEU A 147 9.51 -1.21 21.35
CA LEU A 147 9.32 0.11 20.76
C LEU A 147 10.66 0.86 20.53
N GLN A 148 11.64 0.62 21.40
CA GLN A 148 12.88 1.41 21.47
C GLN A 148 14.14 0.58 21.15
N GLY A 149 13.99 -0.73 20.93
CA GLY A 149 15.10 -1.66 20.76
C GLY A 149 14.95 -2.60 19.56
N PRO A 150 15.98 -3.40 19.26
CA PRO A 150 15.91 -4.43 18.24
C PRO A 150 14.85 -5.47 18.55
N TRP A 151 14.17 -5.93 17.51
CA TRP A 151 13.23 -7.04 17.56
C TRP A 151 13.18 -7.73 16.20
N GLY A 152 12.69 -8.96 16.16
CA GLY A 152 12.56 -9.70 14.90
C GLY A 152 13.08 -11.12 14.99
N LEU A 153 13.37 -11.68 13.82
CA LEU A 153 13.91 -13.03 13.66
C LEU A 153 15.33 -12.93 13.09
N PHE A 154 16.26 -13.65 13.73
CA PHE A 154 17.69 -13.61 13.40
C PHE A 154 18.22 -15.03 13.22
N THR A 155 19.23 -15.19 12.37
CA THR A 155 20.01 -16.44 12.26
C THR A 155 20.91 -16.60 13.49
N SER A 156 21.51 -17.78 13.66
CA SER A 156 22.31 -18.10 14.85
C SER A 156 23.48 -17.15 15.12
N ASP A 157 24.01 -16.49 14.07
CA ASP A 157 25.09 -15.52 14.13
C ASP A 157 24.63 -14.07 14.39
N GLY A 158 23.32 -13.86 14.56
CA GLY A 158 22.73 -12.54 14.79
C GLY A 158 22.35 -11.76 13.52
N THR A 159 22.51 -12.34 12.33
CA THR A 159 22.08 -11.70 11.08
C THR A 159 20.54 -11.67 10.97
N PRO A 160 19.90 -10.55 10.59
CA PRO A 160 18.45 -10.50 10.39
C PRO A 160 17.97 -11.45 9.29
N VAL A 161 16.89 -12.18 9.54
CA VAL A 161 16.20 -12.97 8.51
C VAL A 161 15.43 -12.02 7.59
N VAL A 162 15.95 -11.79 6.39
CA VAL A 162 15.41 -10.82 5.41
C VAL A 162 13.94 -11.08 5.06
N ASP A 163 13.52 -12.35 4.98
CA ASP A 163 12.12 -12.71 4.66
C ASP A 163 11.14 -12.43 5.82
N ALA A 164 11.66 -12.31 7.04
CA ALA A 164 10.90 -12.01 8.24
C ALA A 164 10.72 -10.49 8.46
N MET A 165 11.50 -9.67 7.78
CA MET A 165 11.45 -8.21 7.89
C MET A 165 10.14 -7.64 7.31
N VAL A 166 9.66 -6.54 7.89
CA VAL A 166 8.47 -5.79 7.41
C VAL A 166 8.96 -4.47 6.83
N GLY A 167 8.62 -4.20 5.55
CA GLY A 167 9.17 -3.08 4.76
C GLY A 167 8.67 -1.68 5.12
N ARG A 168 8.27 -1.42 6.38
CA ARG A 168 7.82 -0.09 6.82
C ARG A 168 8.90 0.61 7.62
N LEU A 169 9.23 1.83 7.20
CA LEU A 169 10.03 2.79 7.97
C LEU A 169 9.49 2.99 9.40
N ILE A 170 8.18 2.88 9.62
CA ILE A 170 7.53 3.06 10.93
C ILE A 170 7.89 1.94 11.93
N TYR A 171 8.20 0.75 11.44
CA TYR A 171 8.62 -0.36 12.31
C TYR A 171 10.11 -0.35 12.62
N ASN A 172 10.85 0.59 11.99
CA ASN A 172 12.25 0.97 12.20
C ASN A 172 13.06 -0.07 12.99
N ILE A 173 13.22 -1.27 12.43
CA ILE A 173 13.88 -2.38 13.12
C ILE A 173 15.38 -2.08 13.12
N PRO A 174 16.00 -1.76 14.28
CA PRO A 174 17.45 -1.74 14.38
C PRO A 174 17.95 -3.16 14.05
N LEU A 175 18.71 -3.28 12.97
CA LEU A 175 19.19 -4.58 12.48
C LEU A 175 20.36 -5.13 13.31
N ASP A 176 21.03 -4.27 14.06
CA ASP A 176 22.11 -4.64 14.94
C ASP A 176 21.56 -5.03 16.31
N VAL A 177 21.44 -6.33 16.54
CA VAL A 177 20.96 -6.86 17.83
C VAL A 177 22.06 -7.10 18.84
N LEU A 178 23.33 -7.11 18.40
CA LEU A 178 24.52 -7.42 19.21
C LEU A 178 24.33 -8.69 20.07
N LEU A 179 23.58 -9.66 19.54
CA LEU A 179 23.26 -10.94 20.17
C LEU A 179 23.51 -12.05 19.15
N THR A 180 23.97 -13.19 19.64
CA THR A 180 24.07 -14.45 18.92
C THR A 180 23.20 -15.49 19.60
N SER A 181 23.05 -16.65 18.96
CA SER A 181 22.40 -17.81 19.57
C SER A 181 23.05 -18.20 20.90
N ASP A 182 24.37 -18.03 21.08
CA ASP A 182 25.05 -18.44 22.32
C ASP A 182 24.64 -17.60 23.53
N ASP A 183 24.15 -16.38 23.31
CA ASP A 183 23.67 -15.45 24.33
C ASP A 183 22.24 -15.77 24.82
N ILE A 184 21.56 -16.74 24.18
CA ILE A 184 20.14 -17.03 24.42
C ILE A 184 19.96 -18.35 25.16
N GLU A 185 19.44 -18.27 26.39
CA GLU A 185 19.23 -19.47 27.22
C GLU A 185 17.94 -20.23 26.85
N CYS A 186 16.89 -19.52 26.44
CA CYS A 186 15.58 -20.11 26.23
C CYS A 186 15.47 -20.79 24.87
N THR A 187 14.87 -21.98 24.83
CA THR A 187 14.55 -22.71 23.60
C THR A 187 13.07 -23.02 23.56
N ALA A 188 12.43 -22.80 22.42
CA ALA A 188 11.01 -23.06 22.24
C ALA A 188 10.70 -24.57 22.33
N SER A 189 9.48 -24.89 22.76
CA SER A 189 9.06 -26.27 23.03
C SER A 189 8.83 -27.10 21.77
N ASP A 190 8.27 -26.49 20.72
CA ASP A 190 7.98 -27.18 19.46
C ASP A 190 9.21 -27.20 18.53
N ASP A 191 9.29 -28.21 17.69
CA ASP A 191 10.40 -28.35 16.74
C ASP A 191 10.29 -27.42 15.53
N VAL A 192 9.06 -27.07 15.13
CA VAL A 192 8.78 -26.27 13.93
C VAL A 192 7.78 -25.18 14.28
N TYR A 193 8.03 -23.97 13.77
CA TYR A 193 7.11 -22.84 13.83
C TYR A 193 6.89 -22.24 12.45
N ILE A 194 5.74 -21.59 12.25
CA ILE A 194 5.50 -20.70 11.11
C ILE A 194 5.67 -19.25 11.58
N TYR A 195 6.40 -18.42 10.85
CA TYR A 195 6.56 -17.01 11.19
C TYR A 195 5.36 -16.18 10.74
N GLY A 196 4.65 -15.57 11.69
CA GLY A 196 3.46 -14.75 11.46
C GLY A 196 3.71 -13.23 11.42
N GLY A 197 4.95 -12.77 11.65
CA GLY A 197 5.30 -11.35 11.62
C GLY A 197 4.82 -10.55 12.84
N PHE A 198 4.70 -9.24 12.68
CA PHE A 198 4.12 -8.36 13.70
C PHE A 198 2.58 -8.35 13.61
N PHE A 199 1.94 -8.70 14.72
CA PHE A 199 0.50 -8.81 14.81
C PHE A 199 -0.08 -7.50 15.37
N ASN A 200 -0.62 -6.68 14.46
CA ASN A 200 -1.19 -5.37 14.77
C ASN A 200 -2.72 -5.42 14.64
N CYS A 201 -3.42 -5.23 15.75
CA CYS A 201 -4.88 -5.27 15.81
C CYS A 201 -5.58 -3.97 15.39
N HIS A 202 -4.85 -2.93 14.95
CA HIS A 202 -5.48 -1.76 14.35
C HIS A 202 -5.98 -2.11 12.95
N PHE A 203 -7.28 -1.96 12.68
CA PHE A 203 -7.96 -2.43 11.46
C PHE A 203 -7.17 -2.26 10.15
N GLY A 204 -6.71 -1.04 9.85
CA GLY A 204 -5.95 -0.79 8.62
C GLY A 204 -4.60 -1.51 8.58
N HIS A 205 -3.89 -1.56 9.71
CA HIS A 205 -2.58 -2.22 9.83
C HIS A 205 -2.73 -3.72 9.85
N PHE A 206 -3.80 -4.25 10.44
CA PHE A 206 -4.10 -5.66 10.37
C PHE A 206 -4.21 -6.13 8.91
N LEU A 207 -4.96 -5.39 8.08
CA LEU A 207 -5.13 -5.75 6.67
C LEU A 207 -3.84 -5.65 5.85
N ILE A 208 -3.03 -4.60 6.05
CA ILE A 208 -1.88 -4.32 5.16
C ILE A 208 -0.51 -4.71 5.71
N ASP A 209 -0.39 -5.00 7.01
CA ASP A 209 0.87 -5.33 7.67
C ASP A 209 0.85 -6.73 8.33
N THR A 210 -0.30 -7.22 8.84
CA THR A 210 -0.42 -8.55 9.48
C THR A 210 -0.96 -9.63 8.54
N LEU A 211 -2.20 -9.46 8.05
CA LEU A 211 -2.90 -10.39 7.17
C LEU A 211 -2.10 -10.83 5.93
N PRO A 212 -1.24 -10.01 5.31
CA PRO A 212 -0.55 -10.41 4.08
C PRO A 212 0.40 -11.61 4.22
N ARG A 213 0.74 -12.09 5.42
CA ARG A 213 1.57 -13.30 5.60
C ARG A 213 0.80 -14.61 5.55
N TYR A 214 -0.53 -14.56 5.57
CA TYR A 214 -1.40 -15.73 5.74
C TYR A 214 -1.94 -16.30 4.41
N TRP A 215 -1.32 -15.94 3.28
CA TRP A 215 -1.82 -16.25 1.94
C TRP A 215 -1.69 -17.73 1.53
N ASN A 216 -0.76 -18.46 2.14
CA ASN A 216 -0.41 -19.83 1.75
C ASN A 216 -1.28 -20.86 2.48
N GLU A 217 -2.36 -21.30 1.85
CA GLU A 217 -3.31 -22.26 2.44
C GLU A 217 -2.67 -23.61 2.80
N GLY A 218 -1.66 -24.04 2.03
CA GLY A 218 -0.93 -25.29 2.32
C GLY A 218 -0.16 -25.21 3.64
N LEU A 219 0.35 -24.03 3.99
CA LEU A 219 1.08 -23.78 5.24
C LEU A 219 0.12 -23.65 6.43
N PHE A 220 -1.00 -22.96 6.23
CA PHE A 220 -2.00 -22.70 7.27
C PHE A 220 -3.16 -23.69 7.17
N GLY A 221 -2.91 -24.97 6.87
CA GLY A 221 -3.94 -26.01 6.88
C GLY A 221 -4.17 -26.65 8.25
N LYS A 222 -5.02 -27.68 8.32
CA LYS A 222 -5.16 -28.51 9.53
C LYS A 222 -3.85 -29.24 9.83
N GLY A 223 -3.48 -29.29 11.11
CA GLY A 223 -2.24 -29.94 11.57
C GLY A 223 -0.97 -29.10 11.36
N ARG A 224 -1.13 -27.81 11.06
CA ARG A 224 -0.01 -26.84 10.97
C ARG A 224 0.79 -26.75 12.28
N PRO A 225 2.08 -26.38 12.20
CA PRO A 225 2.85 -25.94 13.36
C PRO A 225 2.28 -24.66 13.99
N LYS A 226 2.68 -24.35 15.22
CA LYS A 226 2.35 -23.09 15.89
C LYS A 226 2.89 -21.89 15.10
N ILE A 227 2.16 -20.78 15.14
CA ILE A 227 2.51 -19.54 14.45
C ILE A 227 3.16 -18.59 15.46
N VAL A 228 4.45 -18.31 15.28
CA VAL A 228 5.19 -17.36 16.12
C VAL A 228 5.01 -15.94 15.59
N CYS A 229 4.57 -15.03 16.46
CA CYS A 229 4.31 -13.63 16.13
C CYS A 229 5.01 -12.69 17.11
N HIS A 230 5.26 -11.47 16.64
CA HIS A 230 5.64 -10.32 17.46
C HIS A 230 4.39 -9.51 17.81
N SER A 231 4.23 -9.12 19.07
CA SER A 231 3.16 -8.21 19.51
C SER A 231 3.44 -7.68 20.91
N GLU A 232 2.77 -6.60 21.28
CA GLU A 232 2.64 -6.13 22.68
C GLU A 232 1.67 -7.00 23.49
N GLU A 233 0.67 -7.57 22.82
CA GLU A 233 -0.42 -8.30 23.44
C GLU A 233 -0.26 -9.81 23.24
N VAL A 234 -0.90 -10.60 24.11
CA VAL A 234 -0.95 -12.06 23.95
C VAL A 234 -2.05 -12.47 22.96
N PRO A 235 -1.95 -13.63 22.29
CA PRO A 235 -2.88 -14.02 21.24
C PRO A 235 -4.36 -13.97 21.60
N LYS A 236 -4.71 -14.34 22.83
CA LYS A 236 -6.10 -14.32 23.30
C LYS A 236 -6.73 -12.92 23.22
N GLU A 237 -5.96 -11.87 23.51
CA GLU A 237 -6.44 -10.49 23.47
C GLU A 237 -6.69 -10.02 22.04
N TRP A 238 -5.89 -10.46 21.06
CA TRP A 238 -6.11 -10.10 19.66
C TRP A 238 -7.49 -10.54 19.17
N PHE A 239 -7.92 -11.74 19.58
CA PHE A 239 -9.20 -12.33 19.21
C PHE A 239 -10.40 -11.73 19.94
N ASN A 240 -10.19 -10.82 20.92
CA ASN A 240 -11.26 -9.97 21.44
C ASN A 240 -11.72 -8.93 20.39
N ASN A 241 -10.89 -8.64 19.38
CA ASN A 241 -11.28 -7.84 18.23
C ASN A 241 -12.11 -8.70 17.27
N SER A 242 -13.39 -8.37 17.11
CA SER A 242 -14.34 -9.17 16.32
C SER A 242 -13.88 -9.40 14.87
N PHE A 243 -13.33 -8.37 14.22
CA PHE A 243 -12.86 -8.49 12.84
C PHE A 243 -11.61 -9.40 12.73
N VAL A 244 -10.73 -9.40 13.74
CA VAL A 244 -9.57 -10.31 13.79
C VAL A 244 -10.04 -11.75 13.92
N ALA A 245 -10.93 -12.01 14.88
CA ALA A 245 -11.49 -13.34 15.09
C ALA A 245 -12.23 -13.87 13.84
N GLN A 246 -12.99 -13.02 13.16
CA GLN A 246 -13.68 -13.39 11.92
C GLN A 246 -12.72 -13.69 10.78
N ILE A 247 -11.74 -12.81 10.51
CA ILE A 247 -10.78 -13.01 9.41
C ILE A 247 -9.89 -14.24 9.66
N MET A 248 -9.32 -14.36 10.87
CA MET A 248 -8.49 -15.52 11.21
C MET A 248 -9.30 -16.81 11.23
N GLY A 249 -10.53 -16.77 11.77
CA GLY A 249 -11.45 -17.91 11.73
C GLY A 249 -11.79 -18.37 10.31
N ALA A 250 -11.94 -17.44 9.35
CA ALA A 250 -12.14 -17.78 7.94
C ALA A 250 -10.91 -18.45 7.30
N LEU A 251 -9.70 -18.18 7.81
CA LEU A 251 -8.48 -18.92 7.46
C LEU A 251 -8.34 -20.23 8.26
N GLY A 252 -9.35 -20.58 9.06
CA GLY A 252 -9.37 -21.74 9.93
C GLY A 252 -8.46 -21.61 11.15
N LEU A 253 -8.08 -20.40 11.56
CA LEU A 253 -7.16 -20.12 12.66
C LEU A 253 -7.90 -19.63 13.91
N CYS A 254 -7.44 -20.05 15.09
CA CYS A 254 -7.89 -19.58 16.40
C CYS A 254 -6.71 -19.10 17.26
N TYR A 255 -6.96 -18.44 18.39
CA TYR A 255 -5.88 -17.86 19.20
C TYR A 255 -4.88 -18.92 19.72
N GLU A 256 -5.31 -20.17 19.87
CA GLU A 256 -4.46 -21.28 20.23
C GLU A 256 -3.48 -21.66 19.13
N ASP A 257 -3.66 -21.28 17.87
CA ASP A 257 -2.68 -21.56 16.81
C ASP A 257 -1.41 -20.68 16.96
N PHE A 258 -1.45 -19.63 17.78
CA PHE A 258 -0.40 -18.62 17.87
C PHE A 258 0.43 -18.72 19.15
N VAL A 259 1.66 -18.21 19.09
CA VAL A 259 2.55 -18.00 20.23
C VAL A 259 3.26 -16.66 20.12
N VAL A 260 3.44 -16.00 21.26
CA VAL A 260 4.31 -14.83 21.41
C VAL A 260 5.28 -15.16 22.53
N PHE A 261 6.57 -15.04 22.27
CA PHE A 261 7.58 -15.18 23.32
C PHE A 261 7.85 -13.82 23.96
N ASP A 262 7.96 -13.82 25.29
CA ASP A 262 8.21 -12.64 26.13
C ASP A 262 9.71 -12.33 26.31
N ARG A 263 10.58 -13.22 25.81
CA ARG A 263 12.05 -13.15 25.92
C ARG A 263 12.73 -13.71 24.67
N PRO A 264 14.00 -13.36 24.41
CA PRO A 264 14.78 -13.98 23.34
C PRO A 264 14.73 -15.50 23.41
N THR A 265 14.38 -16.17 22.30
CA THR A 265 14.08 -17.60 22.30
C THR A 265 14.64 -18.27 21.04
N LYS A 266 15.40 -19.35 21.23
CA LYS A 266 15.92 -20.21 20.15
C LYS A 266 14.79 -21.01 19.51
N LEU A 267 14.78 -21.03 18.19
CA LEU A 267 13.86 -21.77 17.35
C LEU A 267 14.64 -22.77 16.48
N LYS A 268 14.32 -24.06 16.60
CA LYS A 268 15.00 -25.13 15.86
C LYS A 268 14.78 -24.99 14.35
N HIS A 269 13.53 -24.77 13.95
CA HIS A 269 13.13 -24.62 12.56
C HIS A 269 11.95 -23.64 12.44
N VAL A 270 12.07 -22.66 11.55
CA VAL A 270 11.03 -21.66 11.28
C VAL A 270 10.75 -21.60 9.78
N ILE A 271 9.49 -21.78 9.39
CA ILE A 271 9.01 -21.57 8.03
C ILE A 271 8.57 -20.11 7.91
N VAL A 272 9.17 -19.36 6.98
CA VAL A 272 9.01 -17.91 6.85
C VAL A 272 8.34 -17.59 5.51
N PRO A 273 7.00 -17.43 5.48
CA PRO A 273 6.32 -16.90 4.30
C PRO A 273 6.59 -15.41 4.18
N ARG A 274 7.11 -14.98 3.02
CA ARG A 274 7.14 -13.54 2.69
C ARG A 274 5.70 -13.02 2.55
N PRO A 275 5.44 -11.76 2.92
CA PRO A 275 4.09 -11.21 2.83
C PRO A 275 3.68 -10.97 1.36
N ALA A 276 2.42 -11.22 1.05
CA ALA A 276 1.83 -10.96 -0.26
C ALA A 276 1.58 -9.47 -0.54
N LEU A 277 1.67 -8.62 0.48
CA LEU A 277 1.66 -7.16 0.41
C LEU A 277 2.74 -6.66 1.36
N VAL A 278 3.71 -5.92 0.83
CA VAL A 278 4.65 -5.15 1.63
C VAL A 278 4.21 -3.70 1.54
N GLY A 279 3.75 -3.17 2.67
CA GLY A 279 3.30 -1.80 2.79
C GLY A 279 4.19 -0.83 2.01
N GLN A 280 3.57 -0.10 1.11
CA GLN A 280 4.18 0.97 0.34
C GLN A 280 5.37 0.58 -0.52
N THR A 281 5.44 -0.69 -0.89
CA THR A 281 6.56 -1.22 -1.65
C THR A 281 6.05 -2.06 -2.80
N LEU A 282 5.37 -3.17 -2.49
CA LEU A 282 4.94 -4.13 -3.49
C LEU A 282 3.68 -4.92 -3.07
N ILE A 283 3.03 -5.54 -4.05
CA ILE A 283 1.91 -6.47 -3.84
C ILE A 283 1.95 -7.63 -4.84
N HIS A 284 1.40 -8.76 -4.42
CA HIS A 284 1.22 -9.97 -5.20
C HIS A 284 -0.29 -10.26 -5.40
N PRO A 285 -0.72 -10.81 -6.56
CA PRO A 285 -2.12 -11.13 -6.84
C PRO A 285 -2.78 -12.00 -5.75
N ILE A 286 -2.02 -12.95 -5.18
CA ILE A 286 -2.48 -13.90 -4.17
C ILE A 286 -3.03 -13.22 -2.90
N TYR A 287 -2.64 -11.97 -2.63
CA TYR A 287 -3.23 -11.19 -1.53
C TYR A 287 -4.73 -10.95 -1.76
N ALA A 288 -5.11 -10.47 -2.95
CA ALA A 288 -6.52 -10.24 -3.28
C ALA A 288 -7.29 -11.57 -3.40
N ASP A 289 -6.65 -12.64 -3.90
CA ASP A 289 -7.25 -13.97 -3.92
C ASP A 289 -7.58 -14.47 -2.50
N MET A 290 -6.64 -14.34 -1.56
CA MET A 290 -6.87 -14.67 -0.16
C MET A 290 -8.02 -13.85 0.45
N CYS A 291 -8.03 -12.53 0.23
CA CYS A 291 -9.11 -11.66 0.72
C CYS A 291 -10.49 -12.05 0.14
N ARG A 292 -10.55 -12.40 -1.15
CA ARG A 292 -11.77 -12.92 -1.79
C ARG A 292 -12.22 -14.26 -1.19
N ARG A 293 -11.29 -15.18 -0.88
CA ARG A 293 -11.63 -16.44 -0.21
C ARG A 293 -12.19 -16.21 1.19
N ILE A 294 -11.55 -15.34 1.97
CA ILE A 294 -12.06 -14.92 3.29
C ILE A 294 -13.48 -14.33 3.16
N SER A 295 -13.67 -13.40 2.22
CA SER A 295 -14.96 -12.78 1.93
C SER A 295 -16.05 -13.82 1.61
N ASN A 296 -15.75 -14.78 0.74
CA ASN A 296 -16.68 -15.87 0.38
C ASN A 296 -17.08 -16.70 1.59
N ILE A 297 -16.14 -17.05 2.48
CA ILE A 297 -16.44 -17.80 3.70
C ILE A 297 -17.33 -16.98 4.64
N LEU A 298 -16.97 -15.72 4.88
CA LEU A 298 -17.70 -14.83 5.80
C LEU A 298 -19.10 -14.48 5.30
N CYS A 299 -19.30 -14.40 3.99
CA CYS A 299 -20.58 -14.02 3.38
C CYS A 299 -21.45 -15.22 2.96
N GLY A 300 -21.04 -16.46 3.27
CA GLY A 300 -21.85 -17.65 3.00
C GLY A 300 -21.74 -18.22 1.57
N GLY A 301 -20.76 -17.77 0.78
CA GLY A 301 -20.46 -18.28 -0.56
C GLY A 301 -21.40 -17.79 -1.67
N ASP A 302 -22.47 -17.08 -1.32
CA ASP A 302 -23.38 -16.50 -2.30
C ASP A 302 -22.72 -15.32 -3.03
N LYS A 303 -22.97 -15.22 -4.35
CA LYS A 303 -22.54 -14.05 -5.11
C LYS A 303 -23.30 -12.84 -4.60
N ILE A 304 -22.58 -11.92 -3.96
CA ILE A 304 -23.11 -10.63 -3.56
C ILE A 304 -23.41 -9.87 -4.85
N GLY A 305 -24.70 -9.53 -5.06
CA GLY A 305 -25.12 -8.78 -6.24
C GLY A 305 -24.52 -7.39 -6.26
N SER A 306 -24.18 -6.86 -7.44
CA SER A 306 -23.83 -5.44 -7.56
C SER A 306 -25.12 -4.65 -7.75
N ALA A 307 -25.35 -3.66 -6.91
CA ALA A 307 -26.31 -2.60 -7.16
C ALA A 307 -25.63 -1.52 -8.00
N ASP A 308 -26.37 -0.91 -8.93
CA ASP A 308 -25.89 0.27 -9.67
C ASP A 308 -26.07 1.54 -8.81
N GLU A 309 -25.54 1.48 -7.58
CA GLU A 309 -25.67 2.52 -6.56
C GLU A 309 -24.29 3.10 -6.24
N ALA A 310 -24.22 4.42 -6.13
CA ALA A 310 -23.07 5.13 -5.58
C ALA A 310 -23.17 5.17 -4.06
N VAL A 311 -22.10 4.76 -3.37
CA VAL A 311 -22.05 4.73 -1.90
C VAL A 311 -20.92 5.63 -1.41
N PHE A 312 -21.28 6.61 -0.59
CA PHE A 312 -20.33 7.48 0.08
C PHE A 312 -20.01 6.98 1.50
N TYR A 313 -18.76 6.60 1.71
CA TYR A 313 -18.21 6.22 3.00
C TYR A 313 -17.80 7.47 3.75
N SER A 314 -18.76 8.00 4.50
CA SER A 314 -18.60 9.18 5.31
C SER A 314 -17.72 8.91 6.54
N ARG A 315 -17.02 9.95 6.98
CA ARG A 315 -16.21 9.99 8.20
C ARG A 315 -16.73 11.01 9.21
N THR A 316 -17.94 11.54 9.02
CA THR A 316 -18.52 12.57 9.90
C THR A 316 -18.66 12.08 11.34
N LYS A 317 -18.94 10.79 11.54
CA LYS A 317 -19.07 10.15 12.86
C LYS A 317 -17.76 9.58 13.42
N LEU A 318 -16.66 9.63 12.66
CA LEU A 318 -15.36 9.19 13.12
C LEU A 318 -14.85 10.14 14.21
N ARG A 319 -14.44 9.58 15.35
CA ARG A 319 -14.01 10.34 16.54
C ARG A 319 -12.52 10.55 16.65
N MET A 320 -11.72 9.73 15.97
CA MET A 320 -10.26 9.78 16.03
C MET A 320 -9.65 9.33 14.69
N GLY A 321 -8.47 9.86 14.38
CA GLY A 321 -7.74 9.48 13.17
C GLY A 321 -6.65 10.48 12.80
N THR A 322 -6.04 10.31 11.62
CA THR A 322 -4.93 11.15 11.18
C THR A 322 -5.37 12.57 10.84
N LEU A 323 -6.37 12.73 9.97
CA LEU A 323 -6.88 14.03 9.53
C LEU A 323 -8.41 14.06 9.63
N LYS A 324 -8.95 15.21 10.03
CA LYS A 324 -10.38 15.53 9.98
C LYS A 324 -10.65 16.68 9.02
N ILE A 325 -11.59 16.49 8.10
CA ILE A 325 -12.20 17.60 7.37
C ILE A 325 -13.30 18.17 8.27
N ILE A 326 -13.17 19.40 8.73
CA ILE A 326 -14.04 19.96 9.78
C ILE A 326 -15.46 20.30 9.29
N ASN A 327 -15.63 20.46 7.98
CA ASN A 327 -16.91 20.66 7.30
C ASN A 327 -17.29 19.46 6.43
N ASP A 328 -16.94 18.24 6.86
CA ASP A 328 -17.30 17.00 6.17
C ASP A 328 -18.81 16.71 6.20
N PHE A 329 -19.55 17.30 7.14
CA PHE A 329 -21.02 17.28 7.14
C PHE A 329 -21.60 17.95 5.89
N ASP A 330 -21.08 19.11 5.50
CA ASP A 330 -21.53 19.81 4.29
C ASP A 330 -21.26 18.96 3.05
N LEU A 331 -20.12 18.26 3.01
CA LEU A 331 -19.77 17.36 1.91
C LEU A 331 -20.71 16.16 1.83
N GLU A 332 -21.04 15.58 2.97
CA GLU A 332 -21.99 14.48 3.08
C GLU A 332 -23.39 14.87 2.60
N GLU A 333 -23.90 16.05 3.00
CA GLU A 333 -25.21 16.56 2.55
C GLU A 333 -25.24 16.79 1.03
N GLU A 334 -24.20 17.42 0.47
CA GLU A 334 -24.12 17.64 -0.97
C GLU A 334 -24.07 16.32 -1.74
N ILE A 335 -23.26 15.35 -1.30
CA ILE A 335 -23.18 14.02 -1.93
C ILE A 335 -24.50 13.26 -1.79
N ARG A 336 -25.18 13.35 -0.64
CA ARG A 336 -26.52 12.78 -0.45
C ARG A 336 -27.52 13.38 -1.44
N SER A 337 -27.47 14.69 -1.63
CA SER A 337 -28.36 15.40 -2.57
C SER A 337 -28.15 14.97 -4.03
N LEU A 338 -26.95 14.49 -4.36
CA LEU A 338 -26.59 13.92 -5.67
C LEU A 338 -26.99 12.45 -5.83
N GLY A 339 -27.67 11.86 -4.83
CA GLY A 339 -28.26 10.52 -4.90
C GLY A 339 -27.37 9.40 -4.38
N ALA A 340 -26.21 9.69 -3.77
CA ALA A 340 -25.38 8.67 -3.17
C ALA A 340 -25.94 8.21 -1.82
N ARG A 341 -25.84 6.91 -1.54
CA ARG A 341 -26.14 6.35 -0.23
C ARG A 341 -25.01 6.66 0.75
N ILE A 342 -25.34 7.24 1.89
CA ILE A 342 -24.37 7.58 2.93
C ILE A 342 -24.19 6.42 3.89
N VAL A 343 -22.94 6.04 4.15
CA VAL A 343 -22.57 4.99 5.09
C VAL A 343 -21.47 5.46 6.03
N TYR A 344 -21.52 4.98 7.27
CA TYR A 344 -20.52 5.20 8.31
C TYR A 344 -19.83 3.86 8.64
N PRO A 345 -18.68 3.53 8.04
CA PRO A 345 -18.05 2.21 8.17
C PRO A 345 -17.72 1.84 9.62
N GLU A 346 -17.37 2.81 10.46
CA GLU A 346 -17.07 2.64 11.88
C GLU A 346 -18.27 2.18 12.73
N MET A 347 -19.50 2.26 12.18
CA MET A 347 -20.72 1.78 12.83
C MET A 347 -21.13 0.38 12.35
N LEU A 348 -20.41 -0.20 11.39
CA LEU A 348 -20.72 -1.48 10.79
C LEU A 348 -19.77 -2.57 11.28
N ASN A 349 -20.27 -3.79 11.44
CA ASN A 349 -19.40 -4.95 11.60
C ASN A 349 -18.69 -5.29 10.27
N LEU A 350 -17.64 -6.10 10.33
CA LEU A 350 -16.82 -6.44 9.15
C LEU A 350 -17.64 -7.05 8.01
N ILE A 351 -18.56 -7.97 8.31
CA ILE A 351 -19.36 -8.67 7.29
C ILE A 351 -20.24 -7.66 6.54
N ASP A 352 -20.89 -6.75 7.26
CA ASP A 352 -21.71 -5.70 6.65
C ASP A 352 -20.88 -4.73 5.82
N GLN A 353 -19.67 -4.39 6.28
CA GLN A 353 -18.73 -3.57 5.50
C GLN A 353 -18.33 -4.27 4.19
N ILE A 354 -18.00 -5.56 4.23
CA ILE A 354 -17.62 -6.35 3.03
C ILE A 354 -18.80 -6.45 2.06
N LYS A 355 -20.01 -6.73 2.55
CA LYS A 355 -21.21 -6.83 1.72
C LYS A 355 -21.50 -5.52 1.01
N LEU A 356 -21.55 -4.43 1.75
CA LEU A 356 -21.79 -3.11 1.18
C LEU A 356 -20.71 -2.69 0.17
N MET A 357 -19.44 -2.96 0.46
CA MET A 357 -18.33 -2.71 -0.49
C MET A 357 -18.53 -3.47 -1.80
N SER A 358 -18.98 -4.71 -1.70
CA SER A 358 -19.20 -5.60 -2.84
C SER A 358 -20.47 -5.26 -3.62
N GLU A 359 -21.50 -4.74 -2.95
CA GLU A 359 -22.75 -4.28 -3.57
C GLU A 359 -22.58 -2.96 -4.32
N ALA A 360 -21.78 -2.03 -3.80
CA ALA A 360 -21.58 -0.72 -4.41
C ALA A 360 -20.82 -0.81 -5.74
N ASN A 361 -21.37 -0.29 -6.83
CA ASN A 361 -20.65 -0.18 -8.10
C ASN A 361 -19.64 0.97 -8.07
N HIS A 362 -20.04 2.10 -7.46
CA HIS A 362 -19.20 3.29 -7.28
C HIS A 362 -19.00 3.59 -5.79
N ILE A 363 -17.76 3.44 -5.34
CA ILE A 363 -17.33 3.73 -3.97
C ILE A 363 -16.74 5.13 -3.94
N ILE A 364 -17.28 5.97 -3.06
CA ILE A 364 -16.87 7.36 -2.89
C ILE A 364 -16.46 7.56 -1.43
N GLY A 365 -15.43 8.35 -1.15
CA GLY A 365 -15.07 8.67 0.22
C GLY A 365 -13.82 9.52 0.35
N THR A 366 -13.39 9.75 1.59
CA THR A 366 -12.04 10.28 1.87
C THR A 366 -11.09 9.12 2.10
N THR A 367 -9.89 9.18 1.53
CA THR A 367 -8.86 8.13 1.69
C THR A 367 -8.72 7.68 3.15
N GLY A 368 -8.80 6.37 3.37
CA GLY A 368 -8.83 5.78 4.70
C GLY A 368 -8.88 4.25 4.64
N SER A 369 -8.64 3.60 5.78
CA SER A 369 -8.43 2.16 5.84
C SER A 369 -9.62 1.31 5.37
N PHE A 370 -10.83 1.85 5.33
CA PHE A 370 -11.99 1.15 4.78
C PHE A 370 -11.77 0.75 3.30
N LEU A 371 -11.02 1.55 2.53
CA LEU A 371 -10.71 1.25 1.13
C LEU A 371 -9.87 -0.03 0.97
N HIS A 372 -9.17 -0.49 2.01
CA HIS A 372 -8.44 -1.75 1.95
C HIS A 372 -9.38 -2.96 1.82
N LEU A 373 -10.65 -2.82 2.21
CA LEU A 373 -11.67 -3.85 2.01
C LEU A 373 -12.04 -4.06 0.54
N SER A 374 -11.63 -3.18 -0.38
CA SER A 374 -11.86 -3.41 -1.81
C SER A 374 -11.16 -4.69 -2.31
N ALA A 375 -10.08 -5.14 -1.66
CA ALA A 375 -9.45 -6.44 -1.93
C ALA A 375 -10.36 -7.65 -1.64
N PHE A 376 -11.41 -7.49 -0.82
CA PHE A 376 -12.36 -8.54 -0.46
C PHE A 376 -13.53 -8.64 -1.44
N CYS A 377 -13.65 -7.70 -2.38
CA CYS A 377 -14.70 -7.71 -3.39
C CYS A 377 -14.43 -8.79 -4.44
N GLN A 378 -15.48 -9.51 -4.85
CA GLN A 378 -15.36 -10.54 -5.89
C GLN A 378 -15.16 -9.96 -7.28
N GLU A 379 -15.65 -8.74 -7.50
CA GLU A 379 -15.60 -8.03 -8.78
C GLU A 379 -14.90 -6.67 -8.61
N PRO A 380 -14.17 -6.17 -9.62
CA PRO A 380 -13.56 -4.85 -9.61
C PRO A 380 -14.55 -3.74 -9.25
N ARG A 381 -14.09 -2.74 -8.48
CA ARG A 381 -14.90 -1.58 -8.08
C ARG A 381 -14.43 -0.31 -8.78
N LEU A 382 -15.35 0.65 -8.94
CA LEU A 382 -15.03 2.02 -9.31
C LEU A 382 -14.86 2.84 -8.03
N ILE A 383 -13.71 3.50 -7.86
CA ILE A 383 -13.39 4.22 -6.63
C ILE A 383 -13.06 5.69 -6.94
N SER A 384 -13.77 6.62 -6.30
CA SER A 384 -13.44 8.06 -6.31
C SER A 384 -13.12 8.50 -4.88
N ALA A 385 -11.86 8.78 -4.59
CA ALA A 385 -11.43 9.06 -3.22
C ALA A 385 -10.73 10.42 -3.08
N LEU A 386 -11.20 11.22 -2.12
CA LEU A 386 -10.56 12.46 -1.71
C LEU A 386 -9.32 12.14 -0.87
N ALA A 387 -8.16 12.43 -1.42
CA ALA A 387 -6.87 12.36 -0.78
C ALA A 387 -6.73 13.40 0.33
N HIS A 388 -5.89 13.08 1.30
CA HIS A 388 -5.43 14.08 2.26
C HIS A 388 -4.47 15.06 1.59
N ALA A 389 -4.39 16.27 2.13
CA ALA A 389 -3.47 17.34 1.71
C ALA A 389 -2.00 16.90 1.54
N SER A 390 -1.57 15.85 2.24
CA SER A 390 -0.21 15.31 2.23
C SER A 390 0.04 14.24 1.15
N GLY A 391 -0.97 13.93 0.32
CA GLY A 391 -0.92 12.91 -0.72
C GLY A 391 -1.62 11.59 -0.33
N VAL A 392 -1.43 10.58 -1.17
CA VAL A 392 -2.07 9.26 -1.08
C VAL A 392 -1.04 8.19 -0.75
N ALA A 393 -1.28 7.35 0.25
CA ALA A 393 -0.40 6.20 0.51
C ALA A 393 -0.49 5.21 -0.66
N SER A 394 0.66 4.71 -1.15
CA SER A 394 0.67 3.80 -2.31
C SER A 394 -0.03 2.46 -2.05
N ASN A 395 -0.30 2.12 -0.79
CA ASN A 395 -1.11 0.94 -0.41
C ASN A 395 -2.48 0.90 -1.09
N PHE A 396 -3.13 2.05 -1.28
CA PHE A 396 -4.42 2.10 -1.96
C PHE A 396 -4.29 1.65 -3.42
N HIS A 397 -3.31 2.22 -4.13
CA HIS A 397 -2.97 1.85 -5.51
C HIS A 397 -2.54 0.38 -5.64
N LEU A 398 -1.73 -0.12 -4.69
CA LEU A 398 -1.32 -1.53 -4.67
C LEU A 398 -2.55 -2.45 -4.59
N ILE A 399 -3.46 -2.17 -3.67
CA ILE A 399 -4.69 -2.94 -3.51
C ILE A 399 -5.57 -2.85 -4.76
N ASP A 400 -5.69 -1.67 -5.36
CA ASP A 400 -6.45 -1.50 -6.61
C ASP A 400 -5.86 -2.33 -7.75
N LEU A 401 -4.54 -2.38 -7.88
CA LEU A 401 -3.86 -3.20 -8.88
C LEU A 401 -4.15 -4.70 -8.68
N ALA A 402 -4.12 -5.20 -7.45
CA ALA A 402 -4.39 -6.61 -7.16
C ALA A 402 -5.88 -6.98 -7.22
N ALA A 403 -6.77 -6.05 -6.88
CA ALA A 403 -8.21 -6.23 -6.97
C ALA A 403 -8.77 -5.97 -8.38
N GLY A 404 -7.99 -5.31 -9.25
CA GLY A 404 -8.41 -4.90 -10.59
C GLY A 404 -9.33 -3.67 -10.60
N ASN A 405 -9.39 -2.92 -9.49
CA ASN A 405 -10.23 -1.73 -9.36
C ASN A 405 -9.82 -0.63 -10.35
N ILE A 406 -10.77 0.24 -10.69
CA ILE A 406 -10.51 1.48 -11.41
C ILE A 406 -10.69 2.61 -10.40
N ALA A 407 -9.60 3.23 -9.99
CA ALA A 407 -9.59 4.21 -8.92
C ALA A 407 -9.06 5.57 -9.37
N ARG A 408 -9.74 6.63 -8.93
CA ARG A 408 -9.35 8.03 -9.07
C ARG A 408 -9.14 8.61 -7.68
N TYR A 409 -7.89 8.97 -7.38
CA TYR A 409 -7.54 9.69 -6.15
C TYR A 409 -7.34 11.17 -6.48
N VAL A 410 -8.07 12.04 -5.80
CA VAL A 410 -8.11 13.48 -6.07
C VAL A 410 -7.92 14.29 -4.81
N GLU A 411 -7.36 15.47 -4.91
CA GLU A 411 -7.23 16.44 -3.81
C GLU A 411 -7.98 17.74 -4.15
N PRO A 412 -8.42 18.50 -3.14
CA PRO A 412 -9.03 19.79 -3.39
C PRO A 412 -8.01 20.79 -3.93
N VAL A 413 -8.39 21.55 -4.96
CA VAL A 413 -7.55 22.63 -5.53
C VAL A 413 -7.25 23.71 -4.49
N SER A 414 -8.20 23.95 -3.57
CA SER A 414 -8.02 24.85 -2.44
C SER A 414 -8.72 24.32 -1.18
N TYR A 415 -8.05 24.49 -0.04
CA TYR A 415 -8.52 24.15 1.29
C TYR A 415 -7.76 25.02 2.31
N GLU A 416 -8.30 25.14 3.52
CA GLU A 416 -7.64 25.80 4.64
C GLU A 416 -7.12 24.74 5.62
N THR A 417 -5.88 24.89 6.09
CA THR A 417 -5.39 24.14 7.25
C THR A 417 -5.98 24.77 8.51
N VAL A 418 -6.52 23.95 9.40
CA VAL A 418 -7.11 24.39 10.66
C VAL A 418 -6.56 23.56 11.82
N ASP A 419 -6.71 24.05 13.04
CA ASP A 419 -6.34 23.29 14.23
C ASP A 419 -7.11 21.96 14.27
N PRO A 420 -6.42 20.84 14.57
CA PRO A 420 -7.08 19.56 14.63
C PRO A 420 -8.09 19.53 15.79
N PRO A 421 -9.31 18.98 15.57
CA PRO A 421 -10.19 18.66 16.66
C PRO A 421 -9.59 17.54 17.53
N TYR A 422 -10.06 17.45 18.78
CA TYR A 422 -9.63 16.40 19.71
C TYR A 422 -9.75 15.00 19.10
N GLY A 423 -8.71 14.17 19.28
CA GLY A 423 -8.62 12.82 18.70
C GLY A 423 -8.02 12.77 17.29
N PHE A 424 -7.68 13.92 16.69
CA PHE A 424 -7.06 14.00 15.37
C PHE A 424 -5.68 14.63 15.40
N MET A 425 -4.81 14.23 14.45
CA MET A 425 -3.46 14.78 14.31
C MET A 425 -3.41 16.01 13.38
N GLY A 426 -4.40 16.19 12.51
CA GLY A 426 -4.52 17.37 11.64
C GLY A 426 -5.97 17.71 11.29
N GLY A 427 -6.19 18.96 10.88
CA GLY A 427 -7.49 19.49 10.48
C GLY A 427 -7.43 20.23 9.14
N ALA A 428 -8.47 20.09 8.32
CA ALA A 428 -8.64 20.85 7.09
C ALA A 428 -10.09 21.31 6.89
N ARG A 429 -10.29 22.44 6.22
CA ARG A 429 -11.60 22.95 5.78
C ARG A 429 -11.64 23.03 4.25
N LEU A 430 -12.68 22.49 3.64
CA LEU A 430 -12.89 22.57 2.20
C LEU A 430 -13.53 23.90 1.81
N ASN A 431 -12.98 24.57 0.79
CA ASN A 431 -13.44 25.91 0.38
C ASN A 431 -14.65 25.89 -0.56
N ASN A 432 -14.81 24.85 -1.39
CA ASN A 432 -15.91 24.72 -2.36
C ASN A 432 -16.53 23.31 -2.32
N VAL A 433 -17.21 23.01 -1.22
CA VAL A 433 -17.78 21.69 -0.93
C VAL A 433 -18.72 21.20 -2.04
N ARG A 434 -19.58 22.08 -2.56
CA ARG A 434 -20.57 21.71 -3.59
C ARG A 434 -19.93 21.25 -4.90
N ALA A 435 -18.92 21.99 -5.38
CA ALA A 435 -18.21 21.60 -6.59
C ALA A 435 -17.37 20.33 -6.36
N ILE A 436 -16.74 20.20 -5.18
CA ILE A 436 -16.03 18.98 -4.77
C ILE A 436 -16.97 17.76 -4.77
N ALA A 437 -18.16 17.88 -4.18
CA ALA A 437 -19.15 16.81 -4.16
C ALA A 437 -19.54 16.37 -5.56
N LYS A 438 -19.81 17.32 -6.45
CA LYS A 438 -20.19 17.05 -7.85
C LYS A 438 -19.08 16.31 -8.60
N GLU A 439 -17.83 16.75 -8.46
CA GLU A 439 -16.70 16.11 -9.14
C GLU A 439 -16.30 14.76 -8.52
N LEU A 440 -16.52 14.54 -7.22
CA LEU A 440 -16.31 13.23 -6.59
C LEU A 440 -17.32 12.17 -7.06
N MET A 441 -18.53 12.59 -7.44
CA MET A 441 -19.57 11.73 -8.00
C MET A 441 -19.28 11.29 -9.45
N GLU A 442 -18.28 11.88 -10.10
CA GLU A 442 -17.87 11.44 -11.43
C GLU A 442 -17.23 10.05 -11.36
N LEU A 443 -17.59 9.20 -12.33
CA LEU A 443 -17.01 7.87 -12.45
C LEU A 443 -15.54 7.97 -12.87
N PRO A 444 -14.65 7.13 -12.30
CA PRO A 444 -13.28 7.05 -12.74
C PRO A 444 -13.20 6.39 -14.13
N SER A 445 -12.38 6.95 -15.01
CA SER A 445 -12.04 6.37 -16.31
C SER A 445 -10.68 5.67 -16.27
N ARG A 446 -10.46 4.71 -17.18
CA ARG A 446 -9.17 4.03 -17.35
C ARG A 446 -8.13 4.89 -18.05
#